data_AF-A0A7S3CHA4-F1
#
_entry.id   AF-A0A7S3CHA4-F1
#
_cell.length_a   1.000
_cell.length_b   1.000
_cell.length_c   1.000
_cell.angle_alpha   90.00
_cell.angle_beta   90.00
_cell.angle_gamma   90.00
#
_symmetry.space_group_name_H-M   'P 1'
#
loop_
_entity.id
_entity.type
_entity.pdbx_description
1 polymer ?
#
loop_
_entity_poly.entity_id
_entity_poly.type
_entity_poly.pdbx_seq_one_letter_code
_entity_poly.pdbx_strand_id
1 'polypeptide(L)'
;MVQRSARHPHFSHSLEWLVFTVLEKEYSRADAVHAAAKPRGLYNLSTVLGLVQRLKVYADVIVRVARKIDPVHWGLLFQEAGQPTRLFEKSLQSRAYATAAGFLVIVETLEGPD
;
A
#
# COMPACT_ATOMS: atom_id res chain seq x y z
N MET A 1 25.57 -6.27 -0.48
CA MET A 1 25.25 -5.22 -1.48
C MET A 1 23.83 -4.62 -1.37
N VAL A 2 22.90 -5.13 -0.55
CA VAL A 2 21.49 -4.64 -0.48
C VAL A 2 21.26 -3.53 0.57
N GLN A 3 22.27 -3.14 1.35
CA GLN A 3 22.07 -2.21 2.49
C GLN A 3 22.11 -0.72 2.15
N ARG A 4 22.54 -0.31 0.94
CA ARG A 4 22.72 1.13 0.61
C ARG A 4 21.51 1.79 -0.04
N SER A 5 20.68 1.05 -0.77
CA SER A 5 19.52 1.65 -1.48
C SER A 5 18.33 1.98 -0.56
N ALA A 6 18.25 1.37 0.62
CA ALA A 6 17.13 1.53 1.55
C ALA A 6 17.08 2.90 2.28
N ARG A 7 18.12 3.74 2.12
CA ARG A 7 18.22 5.07 2.75
C ARG A 7 18.20 6.22 1.75
N HIS A 8 17.99 5.97 0.46
CA HIS A 8 17.86 7.06 -0.51
C HIS A 8 16.40 7.55 -0.53
N PRO A 9 16.15 8.87 -0.39
CA PRO A 9 14.80 9.45 -0.46
C PRO A 9 14.04 9.00 -1.70
N HIS A 10 14.76 8.77 -2.81
CA HIS A 10 14.19 8.39 -4.09
C HIS A 10 13.68 6.95 -4.13
N PHE A 11 14.33 5.97 -3.46
CA PHE A 11 13.97 4.57 -3.64
C PHE A 11 12.60 4.23 -3.02
N SER A 12 12.38 4.59 -1.76
CA SER A 12 11.07 4.41 -1.12
C SER A 12 9.98 5.19 -1.87
N HIS A 13 10.30 6.38 -2.35
CA HIS A 13 9.37 7.19 -3.13
C HIS A 13 9.03 6.56 -4.48
N SER A 14 10.00 5.95 -5.17
CA SER A 14 9.75 5.20 -6.40
C SER A 14 8.86 3.98 -6.16
N LEU A 15 9.02 3.27 -5.03
CA LEU A 15 8.15 2.15 -4.66
C LEU A 15 6.73 2.61 -4.32
N GLU A 16 6.62 3.74 -3.62
CA GLU A 16 5.35 4.39 -3.32
C GLU A 16 4.59 4.76 -4.60
N TRP A 17 5.26 5.43 -5.55
CA TRP A 17 4.67 5.73 -6.85
C TRP A 17 4.35 4.48 -7.66
N LEU A 18 5.21 3.45 -7.62
CA LEU A 18 4.94 2.19 -8.29
C LEU A 18 3.64 1.57 -7.78
N VAL A 19 3.48 1.40 -6.46
CA VAL A 19 2.27 0.83 -5.86
C VAL A 19 1.06 1.71 -6.15
N PHE A 20 1.19 3.04 -5.97
CA PHE A 20 0.12 4.00 -6.26
C PHE A 20 -0.37 3.90 -7.71
N THR A 21 0.53 3.96 -8.70
CA THR A 21 0.16 3.91 -10.12
C THR A 21 -0.47 2.58 -10.53
N VAL A 22 -0.07 1.47 -9.90
CA VAL A 22 -0.72 0.17 -10.16
C VAL A 22 -2.12 0.17 -9.56
N LEU A 23 -2.26 0.58 -8.31
CA LEU A 23 -3.53 0.65 -7.60
C LEU A 23 -4.53 1.58 -8.30
N GLU A 24 -4.08 2.76 -8.75
CA GLU A 24 -4.88 3.72 -9.50
C GLU A 24 -5.47 3.11 -10.76
N LYS A 25 -4.69 2.30 -11.48
CA LYS A 25 -5.19 1.57 -12.66
C LYS A 25 -6.19 0.47 -12.28
N GLU A 26 -6.05 -0.16 -11.11
CA GLU A 26 -6.98 -1.21 -10.65
C GLU A 26 -8.33 -0.61 -10.26
N TYR A 27 -8.38 0.46 -9.45
CA TYR A 27 -9.68 1.05 -9.07
C TYR A 27 -10.31 1.87 -10.19
N SER A 28 -9.53 2.58 -11.03
CA SER A 28 -10.09 3.22 -12.24
C SER A 28 -10.72 2.20 -13.18
N ARG A 29 -10.22 0.96 -13.19
CA ARG A 29 -10.86 -0.15 -13.91
C ARG A 29 -12.08 -0.66 -13.18
N ALA A 30 -12.04 -0.82 -11.86
CA ALA A 30 -13.19 -1.25 -11.06
C ALA A 30 -14.41 -0.35 -11.32
N ASP A 31 -14.19 0.96 -11.35
CA ASP A 31 -15.22 1.96 -11.69
C ASP A 31 -15.66 1.84 -13.16
N ALA A 32 -14.72 1.54 -14.06
CA ALA A 32 -14.97 1.37 -15.50
C ALA A 32 -15.43 -0.04 -15.91
N VAL A 33 -15.54 -1.03 -15.01
CA VAL A 33 -16.06 -2.38 -15.33
C VAL A 33 -17.54 -2.32 -15.72
N HIS A 34 -18.22 -1.19 -15.49
CA HIS A 34 -19.50 -0.88 -16.11
C HIS A 34 -19.43 -0.50 -17.61
N ALA A 35 -18.24 -0.39 -18.22
CA ALA A 35 -18.07 0.16 -19.57
C ALA A 35 -17.27 -0.69 -20.59
N ALA A 36 -16.27 -1.52 -20.23
CA ALA A 36 -15.67 -2.56 -21.08
C ALA A 36 -14.39 -3.17 -20.45
N ALA A 37 -14.16 -4.46 -20.64
CA ALA A 37 -12.97 -5.16 -20.15
C ALA A 37 -11.70 -4.72 -20.91
N LYS A 38 -10.95 -3.75 -20.35
CA LYS A 38 -9.58 -3.46 -20.80
C LYS A 38 -8.65 -4.65 -20.48
N PRO A 39 -7.66 -4.96 -21.33
CA PRO A 39 -6.70 -6.01 -21.05
C PRO A 39 -5.93 -5.75 -19.74
N ARG A 40 -5.73 -6.81 -18.95
CA ARG A 40 -4.89 -6.78 -17.74
C ARG A 40 -3.50 -6.31 -18.13
N GLY A 41 -2.95 -5.37 -17.36
CA GLY A 41 -1.59 -4.88 -17.59
C GLY A 41 -0.56 -5.99 -17.33
N LEU A 42 0.69 -5.78 -17.76
CA LEU A 42 1.79 -6.74 -17.57
C LEU A 42 2.06 -7.11 -16.10
N TYR A 43 1.62 -6.25 -15.17
CA TYR A 43 1.72 -6.39 -13.73
C TYR A 43 0.40 -6.01 -13.07
N ASN A 44 0.06 -6.68 -11.97
CA ASN A 44 -1.09 -6.42 -11.12
C ASN A 44 -0.64 -6.02 -9.70
N LEU A 45 -1.57 -5.52 -8.88
CA LEU A 45 -1.27 -5.04 -7.53
C LEU A 45 -0.59 -6.12 -6.67
N SER A 46 -1.09 -7.35 -6.70
CA SER A 46 -0.55 -8.47 -5.91
C SER A 46 0.91 -8.79 -6.23
N THR A 47 1.28 -8.80 -7.51
CA THR A 47 2.68 -9.04 -7.96
C THR A 47 3.61 -7.94 -7.45
N VAL A 48 3.17 -6.68 -7.56
CA VAL A 48 3.96 -5.53 -7.10
C VAL A 48 4.12 -5.57 -5.59
N LEU A 49 3.04 -5.80 -4.84
CA LEU A 49 3.09 -5.89 -3.38
C LEU A 49 3.96 -7.05 -2.92
N GLY A 50 3.90 -8.21 -3.56
CA GLY A 50 4.79 -9.34 -3.28
C GLY A 50 6.28 -9.00 -3.47
N LEU A 51 6.62 -8.10 -4.40
CA LEU A 51 7.98 -7.59 -4.55
C LEU A 51 8.36 -6.63 -3.40
N VAL A 52 7.50 -5.66 -3.10
CA VAL A 52 7.77 -4.63 -2.09
C VAL A 52 7.81 -5.23 -0.68
N GLN A 53 7.01 -6.26 -0.39
CA GLN A 53 6.91 -6.90 0.93
C GLN A 53 8.23 -7.49 1.45
N ARG A 54 9.16 -7.82 0.54
CA ARG A 54 10.51 -8.31 0.89
C ARG A 54 11.42 -7.21 1.43
N LEU A 55 11.01 -5.95 1.35
CA LEU A 55 11.78 -4.78 1.76
C LEU A 55 11.33 -4.29 3.14
N LYS A 56 12.29 -3.80 3.95
CA LYS A 56 12.01 -3.25 5.29
C LYS A 56 11.10 -2.00 5.27
N VAL A 57 10.99 -1.35 4.11
CA VAL A 57 10.19 -0.13 3.91
C VAL A 57 8.73 -0.42 3.56
N TYR A 58 8.32 -1.69 3.46
CA TYR A 58 6.98 -2.09 3.01
C TYR A 58 5.86 -1.35 3.75
N ALA A 59 5.86 -1.41 5.08
CA ALA A 59 4.82 -0.79 5.90
C ALA A 59 4.75 0.75 5.70
N ASP A 60 5.91 1.41 5.58
CA ASP A 60 5.98 2.86 5.28
C ASP A 60 5.46 3.18 3.88
N VAL A 61 5.74 2.33 2.88
CA VAL A 61 5.20 2.49 1.52
C VAL A 61 3.67 2.35 1.53
N ILE A 62 3.12 1.31 2.16
CA ILE A 62 1.66 1.08 2.20
C ILE A 62 0.93 2.23 2.88
N VAL A 63 1.40 2.70 4.03
CA VAL A 63 0.72 3.78 4.75
C VAL A 63 0.77 5.11 3.97
N ARG A 64 1.86 5.37 3.24
CA ARG A 64 1.97 6.57 2.39
C ARG A 64 1.05 6.50 1.17
N VAL A 65 0.94 5.33 0.55
CA VAL A 65 -0.01 5.11 -0.55
C VAL A 65 -1.45 5.29 -0.06
N ALA A 66 -1.80 4.70 1.08
CA ALA A 66 -3.14 4.85 1.67
C ALA A 66 -3.50 6.33 1.92
N ARG A 67 -2.53 7.14 2.37
CA ARG A 67 -2.70 8.59 2.58
C ARG A 67 -2.83 9.41 1.28
N LYS A 68 -2.51 8.82 0.13
CA LYS A 68 -2.59 9.46 -1.20
C LYS A 68 -3.88 9.14 -1.95
N ILE A 69 -4.65 8.16 -1.48
CA ILE A 69 -5.88 7.70 -2.12
C ILE A 69 -7.07 7.99 -1.22
N ASP A 70 -8.25 8.07 -1.81
CA ASP A 70 -9.50 8.20 -1.06
C ASP A 70 -9.76 6.95 -0.21
N PRO A 71 -10.23 7.09 1.04
CA PRO A 71 -10.57 5.96 1.93
C PRO A 71 -11.49 4.90 1.30
N VAL A 72 -12.37 5.27 0.37
CA VAL A 72 -13.23 4.30 -0.33
C VAL A 72 -12.44 3.21 -1.06
N HIS A 73 -11.21 3.50 -1.48
CA HIS A 73 -10.34 2.56 -2.19
C HIS A 73 -9.38 1.79 -1.27
N TRP A 74 -9.39 2.05 0.04
CA TRP A 74 -8.50 1.36 0.96
C TRP A 74 -8.74 -0.15 1.00
N GLY A 75 -10.00 -0.59 0.84
CA GLY A 75 -10.34 -2.02 0.76
C GLY A 75 -9.55 -2.75 -0.34
N LEU A 76 -9.42 -2.16 -1.53
CA LEU A 76 -8.67 -2.75 -2.64
C LEU A 76 -7.16 -2.87 -2.33
N LEU A 77 -6.60 -1.87 -1.64
CA LEU A 77 -5.21 -1.90 -1.21
C LEU A 77 -4.98 -3.00 -0.16
N PHE A 78 -5.79 -3.01 0.90
CA PHE A 78 -5.57 -3.87 2.07
C PHE A 78 -6.00 -5.33 1.87
N GLN A 79 -6.85 -5.60 0.88
CA GLN A 79 -7.12 -6.96 0.41
C GLN A 79 -5.83 -7.67 -0.03
N GLU A 80 -4.94 -6.95 -0.72
CA GLU A 80 -3.67 -7.51 -1.23
C GLU A 80 -2.49 -7.22 -0.29
N ALA A 81 -2.50 -6.07 0.41
CA ALA A 81 -1.39 -5.66 1.26
C ALA A 81 -1.35 -6.37 2.63
N GLY A 82 -2.46 -6.99 3.02
CA GLY A 82 -2.68 -7.60 4.33
C GLY A 82 -3.37 -6.66 5.31
N GLN A 83 -3.85 -7.21 6.42
CA GLN A 83 -4.64 -6.49 7.42
C GLN A 83 -3.91 -5.26 7.99
N PRO A 84 -4.55 -4.07 8.00
CA PRO A 84 -4.02 -2.84 8.60
C PRO A 84 -3.49 -3.05 10.02
N THR A 85 -4.23 -3.76 10.88
CA THR A 85 -3.82 -4.02 12.26
C THR A 85 -2.50 -4.79 12.36
N ARG A 86 -2.27 -5.80 11.50
CA ARG A 86 -1.00 -6.53 11.48
C ARG A 86 0.17 -5.65 11.04
N LEU A 87 -0.07 -4.72 10.11
CA LEU A 87 0.95 -3.78 9.65
C LEU A 87 1.27 -2.72 10.72
N PHE A 88 0.26 -2.27 11.46
CA PHE A 88 0.42 -1.44 12.65
C PHE A 88 1.29 -2.12 13.70
N GLU A 89 0.95 -3.33 14.13
CA GLU A 89 1.69 -4.09 15.14
C GLU A 89 3.15 -4.32 14.73
N LYS A 90 3.37 -4.71 13.47
CA LYS A 90 4.73 -4.89 12.93
C LYS A 90 5.52 -3.57 12.94
N SER A 91 4.86 -2.45 12.65
CA SER A 91 5.47 -1.12 12.70
C SER A 91 5.85 -0.73 14.12
N LEU A 92 4.99 -1.01 15.12
CA LEU A 92 5.30 -0.82 16.53
C LEU A 92 6.50 -1.67 16.99
N GLN A 93 6.50 -2.97 16.67
CA GLN A 93 7.59 -3.88 17.03
C GLN A 93 8.93 -3.42 16.44
N SER A 94 8.90 -2.83 15.23
CA SER A 94 10.08 -2.26 14.57
C SER A 94 10.45 -0.85 15.04
N ARG A 95 9.71 -0.27 15.99
CA ARG A 95 9.86 1.13 16.49
C ARG A 95 9.65 2.19 15.42
N ALA A 96 8.93 1.87 14.34
CA ALA A 96 8.57 2.81 13.28
C ALA A 96 7.30 3.59 13.66
N TYR A 97 7.39 4.43 14.69
CA TYR A 97 6.21 5.08 15.30
C TYR A 97 5.44 5.99 14.36
N ALA A 98 6.11 6.71 13.45
CA ALA A 98 5.43 7.54 12.47
C ALA A 98 4.57 6.71 11.50
N THR A 99 5.08 5.55 11.08
CA THR A 99 4.35 4.59 10.26
C THR A 99 3.20 3.96 11.03
N ALA A 100 3.43 3.56 12.29
CA ALA A 100 2.40 3.01 13.17
C ALA A 100 1.26 4.01 13.41
N ALA A 101 1.57 5.28 13.68
CA ALA A 101 0.58 6.33 13.85
C ALA A 101 -0.28 6.53 12.59
N GLY A 102 0.33 6.44 11.40
CA GLY A 102 -0.43 6.48 10.15
C GLY A 102 -1.38 5.30 9.99
N PHE A 103 -0.98 4.09 10.43
CA PHE A 103 -1.88 2.93 10.41
C PHE A 103 -3.01 3.03 11.43
N LEU A 104 -2.85 3.71 12.57
CA LEU A 104 -3.94 3.89 13.53
C LEU A 104 -5.16 4.55 12.88
N VAL A 105 -4.94 5.60 12.08
CA VAL A 105 -6.03 6.27 11.34
C VAL A 105 -6.74 5.30 10.40
N ILE A 106 -5.98 4.43 9.75
CA ILE A 106 -6.51 3.45 8.80
C ILE A 106 -7.29 2.34 9.51
N VAL A 107 -6.75 1.81 10.61
CA VAL A 107 -7.40 0.80 11.44
C VAL A 107 -8.71 1.35 12.00
N GLU A 108 -8.70 2.56 12.55
CA GLU A 108 -9.92 3.21 13.06
C GLU A 108 -10.99 3.33 11.98
N THR A 109 -10.59 3.64 10.74
CA THR A 109 -11.56 3.83 9.64
C THR A 109 -12.09 2.52 9.05
N LEU A 110 -11.27 1.46 8.99
CA LEU A 110 -11.63 0.20 8.31
C LEU A 110 -12.11 -0.90 9.26
N GLU A 111 -11.65 -0.87 10.51
CA GLU A 111 -11.85 -1.92 11.52
C GLU A 111 -12.49 -1.36 12.79
N GLY A 112 -12.79 -0.06 12.85
CA GLY A 112 -13.49 0.57 13.97
C GLY A 112 -14.92 0.04 14.13
N PRO A 113 -15.47 0.09 15.36
CA PRO A 113 -16.87 -0.25 15.59
C PRO A 113 -17.79 0.73 14.85
N ASP A 114 -18.82 0.21 14.17
CA ASP A 114 -19.91 1.00 13.57
C ASP A 114 -20.61 1.91 14.59
#